data_AF-A0A6I1ZK49-F1
#
_entry.id   AF-A0A6I1ZK49-F1
#
_cell.length_a   1.000
_cell.length_b   1.000
_cell.length_c   1.000
_cell.angle_alpha   90.00
_cell.angle_beta   90.00
_cell.angle_gamma   90.00
#
_symmetry.space_group_name_H-M   'P 1'
#
loop_
_entity.id
_entity.type
_entity.pdbx_description
1 polymer ?
#
loop_
_entity_poly.entity_id
_entity_poly.type
_entity_poly.pdbx_seq_one_letter_code
_entity_poly.pdbx_strand_id
1 'polypeptide(L)'
;MKSLRLPDGRVLEFTVQGPKDGPLVLFHHGMPGSAVPMATVLDSVTDRGYRVVTYSRAGYGASTPMPGWTVADTAEDCRALMDHLGAHQYVVAGWSTGGPHALATGAADPQRVSGVLVIASFAPYDAEGLEFTAGMGL
;
A
#
# COMPACT_ATOMS: atom_id res chain seq x y z
N MET A 1 13.16 10.31 4.93
CA MET A 1 11.71 9.99 4.82
C MET A 1 10.90 11.19 5.28
N LYS A 2 9.64 11.28 4.85
CA LYS A 2 8.70 12.33 5.27
C LYS A 2 7.71 11.74 6.27
N SER A 3 7.03 12.61 7.01
CA SER A 3 5.95 12.21 7.91
C SER A 3 4.70 13.05 7.66
N LEU A 4 3.55 12.42 7.87
CA LEU A 4 2.23 13.04 7.82
C LEU A 4 1.55 12.84 9.18
N ARG A 5 0.98 13.91 9.74
CA ARG A 5 0.06 13.77 10.88
C ARG A 5 -1.33 13.45 10.34
N LEU A 6 -1.87 12.30 10.73
CA LEU A 6 -3.19 11.81 10.38
C LEU A 6 -4.28 12.55 11.17
N PRO A 7 -5.54 12.54 10.70
CA PRO A 7 -6.65 13.21 11.37
C PRO A 7 -6.88 12.78 12.83
N ASP A 8 -6.56 11.53 13.16
CA ASP A 8 -6.66 10.97 14.52
C ASP A 8 -5.44 11.27 15.40
N GLY A 9 -4.49 12.05 14.90
CA GLY A 9 -3.28 12.47 15.61
C GLY A 9 -2.09 11.53 15.46
N ARG A 10 -2.25 10.33 14.88
CA ARG A 10 -1.15 9.41 14.56
C ARG A 10 -0.19 10.02 13.53
N VAL A 11 1.03 9.52 13.49
CA VAL A 11 2.04 9.88 12.48
C VAL A 11 2.20 8.73 11.49
N LEU A 12 2.22 9.06 10.19
CA LEU A 12 2.48 8.14 9.10
C LEU A 12 3.79 8.51 8.41
N GLU A 13 4.76 7.60 8.40
CA GLU A 13 6.01 7.73 7.65
C GLU A 13 5.83 7.33 6.19
N PHE A 14 6.36 8.13 5.26
CA PHE A 14 6.26 7.85 3.83
C PHE A 14 7.45 8.36 3.00
N THR A 15 7.56 7.85 1.77
CA THR A 15 8.42 8.39 0.72
C THR A 15 7.63 8.61 -0.56
N VAL A 16 8.13 9.52 -1.40
CA VAL A 16 7.61 9.77 -2.73
C VAL A 16 8.80 9.88 -3.67
N GLN A 17 8.80 9.08 -4.74
CA GLN A 17 9.91 8.96 -5.67
C GLN A 17 9.39 8.90 -7.11
N GLY A 18 10.22 9.28 -8.07
CA GLY A 18 9.83 9.44 -9.48
C GLY A 18 9.38 10.86 -9.85
N PRO A 19 8.89 11.06 -11.08
CA PRO A 19 8.54 12.37 -11.62
C PRO A 19 7.40 13.03 -10.85
N LYS A 20 7.47 14.35 -10.64
CA LYS A 20 6.48 15.12 -9.86
C LYS A 20 5.05 14.97 -10.40
N ASP A 21 4.92 14.97 -11.73
CA ASP A 21 3.65 14.95 -12.45
C ASP A 21 3.34 13.57 -13.06
N GLY A 22 4.08 12.54 -12.65
CA GLY A 22 3.86 11.16 -13.07
C GLY A 22 2.59 10.56 -12.46
N PRO A 23 1.94 9.58 -13.12
CA PRO A 23 0.80 8.87 -12.54
C PRO A 23 1.19 8.23 -11.20
N LEU A 24 0.34 8.37 -10.19
CA LEU A 24 0.64 7.94 -8.83
C LEU A 24 0.41 6.45 -8.64
N VAL A 25 1.38 5.79 -7.99
CA VAL A 25 1.28 4.42 -7.51
C VAL A 25 1.49 4.41 -6.01
N LEU A 26 0.46 4.05 -5.24
CA LEU A 26 0.58 3.76 -3.82
C LEU A 26 0.97 2.30 -3.62
N PHE A 27 2.10 2.04 -2.97
CA PHE A 27 2.64 0.71 -2.79
C PHE A 27 2.60 0.25 -1.32
N HIS A 28 1.93 -0.88 -1.07
CA HIS A 28 1.86 -1.56 0.21
C HIS A 28 2.97 -2.62 0.32
N HIS A 29 3.90 -2.43 1.26
CA HIS A 29 5.01 -3.36 1.50
C HIS A 29 4.57 -4.74 2.04
N GLY A 30 5.41 -5.76 1.92
CA GLY A 30 5.20 -7.06 2.59
C GLY A 30 5.50 -7.02 4.09
N MET A 31 5.52 -8.18 4.76
CA MET A 31 5.94 -8.32 6.15
C MET A 31 7.23 -9.16 6.23
N PRO A 32 8.26 -8.69 6.98
CA PRO A 32 8.42 -7.34 7.51
C PRO A 32 8.63 -6.30 6.38
N GLY A 33 8.41 -5.02 6.64
CA GLY A 33 8.73 -3.96 5.68
C GLY A 33 8.55 -2.54 6.24
N SER A 34 8.68 -1.53 5.39
CA SER A 34 8.56 -0.12 5.77
C SER A 34 8.35 0.77 4.54
N ALA A 35 8.43 2.08 4.73
CA ALA A 35 8.47 3.07 3.67
C ALA A 35 9.72 2.95 2.77
N VAL A 36 10.73 2.14 3.13
CA VAL A 36 11.89 1.88 2.25
C VAL A 36 11.45 0.97 1.11
N PRO A 37 11.44 1.45 -0.15
CA PRO A 37 11.08 0.59 -1.27
C PRO A 37 12.23 -0.37 -1.62
N MET A 38 11.88 -1.50 -2.23
CA MET A 38 12.87 -2.33 -2.91
C MET A 38 13.34 -1.60 -4.18
N ALA A 39 14.62 -1.25 -4.24
CA ALA A 39 15.19 -0.41 -5.30
C ALA A 39 14.82 -0.92 -6.72
N THR A 40 14.93 -2.22 -6.96
CA THR A 40 14.61 -2.80 -8.28
C THR A 40 13.14 -2.61 -8.70
N VAL A 41 12.19 -2.66 -7.76
CA VAL A 41 10.77 -2.38 -8.05
C VAL A 41 10.55 -0.89 -8.24
N LEU A 42 11.16 -0.08 -7.39
CA LEU A 42 11.07 1.37 -7.49
C LEU A 42 11.57 1.86 -8.85
N ASP A 43 12.80 1.51 -9.22
CA ASP A 43 13.46 1.96 -10.44
C ASP A 43 12.64 1.54 -11.67
N SER A 44 12.20 0.29 -11.71
CA SER A 44 11.35 -0.23 -12.79
C SER A 44 10.06 0.59 -12.98
N VAL A 45 9.46 1.09 -11.90
CA VAL A 45 8.23 1.89 -11.96
C VAL A 45 8.54 3.35 -12.28
N THR A 46 9.56 3.95 -11.66
CA THR A 46 9.93 5.35 -11.89
C THR A 46 10.52 5.60 -13.27
N ASP A 47 11.27 4.66 -13.83
CA ASP A 47 11.82 4.73 -15.19
C ASP A 47 10.73 4.74 -16.27
N ARG A 48 9.53 4.22 -15.92
CA ARG A 48 8.32 4.28 -16.76
C ARG A 48 7.52 5.56 -16.57
N GLY A 49 8.05 6.52 -15.81
CA GLY A 49 7.44 7.83 -15.59
C GLY A 49 6.41 7.88 -14.45
N TYR A 50 6.26 6.82 -13.66
CA TYR A 50 5.32 6.80 -12.54
C TYR A 50 5.92 7.43 -11.29
N ARG A 51 5.04 8.01 -10.48
CA ARG A 51 5.35 8.57 -9.17
C ARG A 51 4.96 7.58 -8.09
N VAL A 52 5.95 6.98 -7.44
CA VAL A 52 5.75 5.92 -6.44
C VAL A 52 5.66 6.53 -5.05
N VAL A 53 4.61 6.17 -4.33
CA VAL A 53 4.42 6.47 -2.90
C VAL A 53 4.53 5.18 -2.12
N THR A 54 5.46 5.15 -1.17
CA THR A 54 5.59 4.06 -0.19
C THR A 54 5.40 4.62 1.20
N TYR A 55 4.94 3.80 2.14
CA TYR A 55 4.70 4.22 3.51
C TYR A 55 4.99 3.07 4.48
N SER A 56 5.28 3.40 5.73
CA SER A 56 5.37 2.41 6.81
C SER A 56 3.97 2.26 7.39
N ARG A 57 3.39 1.06 7.35
CA ARG A 57 2.10 0.79 8.03
C ARG A 57 2.18 1.09 9.53
N ALA A 58 1.03 1.28 10.17
CA ALA A 58 0.95 1.54 11.61
C ALA A 58 1.81 0.54 12.41
N GLY A 59 2.71 1.06 13.26
CA GLY A 59 3.64 0.25 14.06
C GLY A 59 4.94 -0.16 13.35
N TYR A 60 5.13 0.19 12.07
CA TYR A 60 6.39 0.02 11.35
C TYR A 60 7.15 1.35 11.22
N GLY A 61 8.48 1.25 11.11
CA GLY A 61 9.34 2.43 10.89
C GLY A 61 9.08 3.51 11.94
N ALA A 62 8.86 4.75 11.47
CA ALA A 62 8.50 5.87 12.33
C ALA A 62 6.97 6.10 12.46
N SER A 63 6.13 5.20 11.92
CA SER A 63 4.66 5.34 12.00
C SER A 63 4.13 4.95 13.38
N THR A 64 3.20 5.75 13.90
CA THR A 64 2.56 5.48 15.19
C THR A 64 1.77 4.17 15.14
N PRO A 65 1.90 3.27 16.15
CA PRO A 65 1.10 2.06 16.25
C PRO A 65 -0.41 2.35 16.34
N MET A 66 -1.22 1.44 15.80
CA MET A 66 -2.68 1.43 15.95
C MET A 66 -3.11 0.09 16.59
N PRO A 67 -3.36 0.05 17.91
CA PRO A 67 -3.81 -1.16 18.57
C PRO A 67 -5.18 -1.62 18.02
N GLY A 68 -5.34 -2.94 17.83
CA GLY A 68 -6.61 -3.52 17.41
C GLY A 68 -7.01 -3.29 15.95
N TRP A 69 -6.08 -2.80 15.12
CA TRP A 69 -6.35 -2.56 13.70
C TRP A 69 -6.63 -3.85 12.92
N THR A 70 -7.45 -3.70 11.89
CA THR A 70 -7.76 -4.68 10.86
C THR A 70 -7.03 -4.34 9.57
N VAL A 71 -6.97 -5.28 8.63
CA VAL A 71 -6.40 -5.04 7.29
C VAL A 71 -7.04 -3.83 6.60
N ALA A 72 -8.34 -3.61 6.83
CA ALA A 72 -9.12 -2.56 6.19
C ALA A 72 -8.79 -1.15 6.71
N ASP A 73 -8.39 -1.02 7.98
CA ASP A 73 -8.13 0.29 8.59
C ASP A 73 -6.98 1.04 7.92
N THR A 74 -6.07 0.33 7.23
CA THR A 74 -5.02 0.99 6.45
C THR A 74 -5.55 1.91 5.36
N ALA A 75 -6.79 1.70 4.89
CA ALA A 75 -7.35 2.46 3.78
C ALA A 75 -7.54 3.94 4.17
N GLU A 76 -7.88 4.23 5.43
CA GLU A 76 -8.05 5.60 5.92
C GLU A 76 -6.71 6.35 5.94
N ASP A 77 -5.65 5.70 6.41
CA ASP A 77 -4.28 6.26 6.39
C ASP A 77 -3.83 6.54 4.96
N CYS A 78 -4.09 5.61 4.05
CA CYS A 78 -3.76 5.74 2.64
C CYS A 78 -4.55 6.87 1.98
N ARG A 79 -5.84 6.98 2.29
CA ARG A 79 -6.71 8.06 1.83
C ARG A 79 -6.19 9.42 2.28
N ALA A 80 -5.88 9.58 3.56
CA ALA A 80 -5.31 10.81 4.10
C ALA A 80 -3.95 11.15 3.45
N LEU A 81 -3.11 10.15 3.17
CA LEU A 81 -1.85 10.33 2.46
C LEU A 81 -2.07 10.77 1.00
N MET A 82 -3.02 10.17 0.29
CA MET A 82 -3.35 10.56 -1.08
C MET A 82 -3.97 11.97 -1.15
N ASP A 83 -4.82 12.32 -0.17
CA ASP A 83 -5.37 13.67 -0.01
C ASP A 83 -4.23 14.69 0.21
N HIS A 84 -3.28 14.38 1.11
CA HIS A 84 -2.12 15.22 1.37
C HIS A 84 -1.24 15.45 0.13
N LEU A 85 -1.17 14.46 -0.77
CA LEU A 85 -0.41 14.54 -2.01
C LEU A 85 -1.20 15.18 -3.17
N GLY A 86 -2.47 15.52 -2.96
CA GLY A 86 -3.35 16.07 -4.00
C GLY A 86 -3.73 15.06 -5.08
N ALA A 87 -3.77 13.77 -4.74
CA ALA A 87 -4.05 12.71 -5.70
C ALA A 87 -5.55 12.63 -6.02
N HIS A 88 -5.91 12.94 -7.26
CA HIS A 88 -7.28 12.81 -7.77
C HIS A 88 -7.55 11.42 -8.38
N GLN A 89 -6.51 10.77 -8.90
CA GLN A 89 -6.52 9.36 -9.31
C GLN A 89 -5.16 8.73 -9.04
N TYR A 90 -5.16 7.44 -8.69
CA TYR A 90 -3.95 6.67 -8.43
C TYR A 90 -4.18 5.17 -8.62
N VAL A 91 -3.10 4.42 -8.80
CA VAL A 91 -3.08 2.95 -8.78
C VAL A 91 -2.61 2.49 -7.41
N VAL A 92 -3.16 1.38 -6.93
CA VAL A 92 -2.69 0.74 -5.70
C VAL A 92 -1.98 -0.55 -6.05
N ALA A 93 -0.83 -0.80 -5.42
CA ALA A 93 -0.09 -2.04 -5.57
C ALA A 93 0.27 -2.62 -4.21
N GLY A 94 0.30 -3.94 -4.07
CA GLY A 94 0.67 -4.61 -2.84
C GLY A 94 1.43 -5.91 -3.07
N TRP A 95 2.53 -6.11 -2.33
CA TRP A 95 3.34 -7.32 -2.40
C TRP A 95 3.17 -8.19 -1.15
N SER A 96 2.97 -9.50 -1.33
CA SER A 96 2.82 -10.46 -0.23
C SER A 96 1.71 -10.04 0.74
N THR A 97 2.00 -9.84 2.02
CA THR A 97 1.04 -9.33 3.01
C THR A 97 0.52 -7.92 2.69
N GLY A 98 1.15 -7.19 1.76
CA GLY A 98 0.66 -5.93 1.24
C GLY A 98 -0.56 -6.07 0.32
N GLY A 99 -0.82 -7.26 -0.23
CA GLY A 99 -1.93 -7.51 -1.14
C GLY A 99 -3.31 -7.27 -0.54
N PRO A 100 -3.65 -7.85 0.64
CA PRO A 100 -4.94 -7.59 1.29
C PRO A 100 -5.14 -6.10 1.62
N HIS A 101 -4.07 -5.39 1.98
CA HIS A 101 -4.11 -3.95 2.22
C HIS A 101 -4.37 -3.16 0.93
N ALA A 102 -3.73 -3.55 -0.18
CA ALA A 102 -3.97 -2.94 -1.49
C ALA A 102 -5.42 -3.12 -1.96
N LEU A 103 -5.97 -4.32 -1.78
CA LEU A 103 -7.37 -4.63 -2.07
C LEU A 103 -8.32 -3.81 -1.19
N ALA A 104 -8.04 -3.71 0.11
CA ALA A 104 -8.85 -2.90 1.03
C ALA A 104 -8.85 -1.41 0.64
N THR A 105 -7.69 -0.85 0.30
CA THR A 105 -7.59 0.54 -0.18
C THR A 105 -8.37 0.74 -1.48
N GLY A 106 -8.28 -0.21 -2.43
CA GLY A 106 -9.05 -0.15 -3.67
C GLY A 106 -10.57 -0.20 -3.45
N ALA A 107 -11.02 -1.06 -2.55
CA ALA A 107 -12.43 -1.19 -2.19
C ALA A 107 -12.98 0.04 -1.45
N ALA A 108 -12.15 0.69 -0.63
CA ALA A 108 -12.53 1.86 0.15
C ALA A 108 -12.52 3.19 -0.65
N ASP A 109 -11.76 3.27 -1.74
CA ASP A 109 -11.66 4.48 -2.58
C ASP A 109 -11.89 4.19 -4.09
N PRO A 110 -13.03 3.61 -4.47
CA PRO A 110 -13.28 3.14 -5.84
C PRO A 110 -13.42 4.29 -6.85
N GLN A 111 -13.61 5.53 -6.40
CA GLN A 111 -13.74 6.69 -7.29
C GLN A 111 -12.37 7.19 -7.78
N ARG A 112 -11.30 6.98 -7.00
CA ARG A 112 -9.95 7.48 -7.31
C ARG A 112 -8.97 6.37 -7.67
N VAL A 113 -9.19 5.16 -7.15
CA VAL A 113 -8.34 4.01 -7.47
C VAL A 113 -8.67 3.48 -8.86
N SER A 114 -7.75 3.70 -9.80
CA SER A 114 -7.91 3.29 -11.20
C SER A 114 -7.60 1.80 -11.45
N GLY A 115 -7.00 1.13 -10.47
CA GLY A 115 -6.67 -0.28 -10.52
C GLY A 115 -5.90 -0.74 -9.29
N VAL A 116 -5.98 -2.05 -9.02
CA VAL A 116 -5.26 -2.70 -7.92
C VAL A 116 -4.36 -3.81 -8.48
N LEU A 117 -3.06 -3.73 -8.19
CA LEU A 117 -2.08 -4.76 -8.52
C LEU A 117 -1.69 -5.56 -7.27
N VAL A 118 -1.94 -6.87 -7.30
CA VAL A 118 -1.61 -7.78 -6.20
C VAL A 118 -0.49 -8.72 -6.65
N ILE A 119 0.63 -8.73 -5.91
CA ILE A 119 1.86 -9.44 -6.30
C ILE A 119 2.22 -10.46 -5.22
N ALA A 120 2.32 -11.75 -5.60
CA ALA A 120 2.72 -12.84 -4.71
C ALA A 120 1.98 -12.83 -3.35
N SER A 121 0.69 -12.51 -3.37
CA SER A 121 -0.17 -12.44 -2.20
C SER A 121 -0.99 -13.71 -2.04
N PHE A 122 -1.71 -13.81 -0.92
CA PHE A 122 -2.58 -14.93 -0.60
C PHE A 122 -4.04 -14.52 -0.75
N ALA A 123 -4.87 -15.48 -1.17
CA ALA A 123 -6.31 -15.38 -1.10
C ALA A 123 -6.77 -15.55 0.37
N PRO A 124 -8.00 -15.14 0.72
CA PRO A 124 -8.59 -15.44 2.03
C PRO A 124 -8.56 -16.96 2.27
N TYR A 125 -8.05 -17.38 3.43
CA TYR A 125 -7.84 -18.81 3.73
C TYR A 125 -9.14 -19.62 3.70
N ASP A 126 -10.25 -18.99 4.05
CA ASP A 126 -11.59 -19.55 4.15
C ASP A 126 -12.47 -19.26 2.92
N ALA A 127 -11.88 -18.81 1.81
CA ALA A 127 -12.63 -18.54 0.59
C ALA A 127 -13.31 -19.81 0.05
N GLU A 128 -14.59 -19.71 -0.30
CA GLU A 128 -15.34 -20.81 -0.89
C GLU A 128 -14.66 -21.32 -2.16
N GLY A 129 -14.45 -22.64 -2.24
CA GLY A 129 -13.79 -23.29 -3.38
C GLY A 129 -12.26 -23.13 -3.42
N LEU A 130 -11.64 -22.52 -2.39
CA LEU A 130 -10.19 -22.43 -2.29
C LEU A 130 -9.62 -23.60 -1.47
N GLU A 131 -8.98 -24.55 -2.16
CA GLU A 131 -8.04 -25.48 -1.53
C GLU A 131 -6.71 -24.75 -1.29
N PHE A 132 -6.56 -24.10 -0.13
CA PHE A 132 -5.49 -23.14 0.13
C PHE A 132 -4.08 -23.69 -0.15
N THR A 133 -3.85 -24.98 0.10
CA THR A 133 -2.54 -25.65 -0.12
C THR A 133 -2.44 -26.39 -1.45
N ALA A 134 -3.49 -26.40 -2.28
CA ALA A 134 -3.47 -27.13 -3.54
C ALA A 134 -2.35 -26.64 -4.46
N GLY A 135 -1.53 -27.59 -4.93
CA GLY A 135 -0.41 -27.29 -5.84
C GLY A 135 0.80 -26.61 -5.19
N MET A 136 0.81 -26.38 -3.86
CA MET A 136 1.94 -25.78 -3.15
C MET A 136 3.12 -26.75 -2.94
N GLY A 137 2.99 -28.02 -3.34
CA GLY A 137 4.07 -29.01 -3.27
C GLY A 137 4.54 -29.32 -1.84
N LEU A 138 3.63 -29.28 -0.87
CA LEU A 138 3.85 -29.73 0.51
C LEU A 138 3.92 -31.26 0.60
#